data_AF-A0A3G9J3Q1-F1
#
_entry.id   AF-A0A3G9J3Q1-F1
#
_cell.length_a   1.000
_cell.length_b   1.000
_cell.length_c   1.000
_cell.angle_alpha   90.00
_cell.angle_beta   90.00
_cell.angle_gamma   90.00
#
_symmetry.space_group_name_H-M   'P 1'
#
loop_
_entity.id
_entity.type
_entity.pdbx_description
1 polymer ?
#
loop_
_entity_poly.entity_id
_entity_poly.type
_entity_poly.pdbx_seq_one_letter_code
_entity_poly.pdbx_strand_id
1 'polypeptide(L)'
;MDKEYHLDRYFDFSQYSEDFFEEEGHQDILDDYKEYLEEFTLELEKSLKPKTIARHLFNVSFYLIDYCLFYSGDDLEGSLSLGNLDDFFGRWYQYKCMWSTPTSVKQTIAGLKKFYKVMLAHGHIDNEHYDDFIDTIKEYKDDWAIAMAEFNTPKDDFWW
;
A
#
# COMPACT_ATOMS: atom_id res chain seq x y z
N MET A 1 -22.43 -14.85 -11.79
CA MET A 1 -22.66 -13.43 -12.07
C MET A 1 -21.52 -12.75 -11.36
N ASP A 2 -20.56 -12.24 -12.12
CA ASP A 2 -19.37 -11.63 -11.53
C ASP A 2 -19.83 -10.46 -10.66
N LYS A 3 -19.29 -10.40 -9.43
CA LYS A 3 -19.63 -9.36 -8.47
C LYS A 3 -19.14 -8.03 -9.04
N GLU A 4 -20.04 -7.07 -9.22
CA GLU A 4 -19.69 -5.71 -9.65
C GLU A 4 -19.23 -4.93 -8.42
N TYR A 5 -17.95 -4.55 -8.38
CA TYR A 5 -17.37 -3.81 -7.27
C TYR A 5 -17.46 -2.30 -7.51
N HIS A 6 -17.64 -1.51 -6.45
CA HIS A 6 -17.49 -0.05 -6.55
C HIS A 6 -16.05 0.33 -6.90
N LEU A 7 -15.08 -0.45 -6.42
CA LEU A 7 -13.66 -0.34 -6.69
C LEU A 7 -13.32 -0.35 -8.19
N ASP A 8 -14.10 -1.07 -9.02
CA ASP A 8 -13.89 -1.17 -10.48
C ASP A 8 -13.99 0.20 -11.19
N ARG A 9 -14.59 1.21 -10.54
CA ARG A 9 -14.63 2.60 -11.03
C ARG A 9 -13.28 3.32 -10.95
N TYR A 10 -12.38 2.82 -10.10
CA TYR A 10 -11.13 3.50 -9.74
C TYR A 10 -9.90 2.66 -10.08
N PHE A 11 -10.05 1.35 -10.19
CA PHE A 11 -8.94 0.43 -10.31
C PHE A 11 -9.29 -0.75 -11.21
N ASP A 12 -8.41 -1.06 -12.16
CA ASP A 12 -8.58 -2.14 -13.11
C ASP A 12 -7.70 -3.32 -12.69
N PHE A 13 -8.33 -4.38 -12.18
CA PHE A 13 -7.64 -5.60 -11.76
C PHE A 13 -7.24 -6.52 -12.91
N SER A 14 -7.63 -6.22 -14.16
CA SER A 14 -7.26 -7.07 -15.30
C SER A 14 -5.74 -7.21 -15.48
N GLN A 15 -4.96 -6.28 -14.92
CA GLN A 15 -3.50 -6.36 -14.89
C GLN A 15 -2.93 -7.46 -13.96
N TYR A 16 -3.74 -8.01 -13.05
CA TYR A 16 -3.35 -9.04 -12.08
C TYR A 16 -4.08 -10.37 -12.34
N SER A 17 -4.23 -10.74 -13.62
CA SER A 17 -4.92 -11.98 -14.02
C SER A 17 -4.27 -13.23 -13.41
N GLU A 18 -5.04 -14.32 -13.28
CA GLU A 18 -4.57 -15.62 -12.75
C GLU A 18 -3.22 -16.08 -13.35
N ASP A 19 -3.00 -15.83 -14.64
CA ASP A 19 -1.76 -16.16 -15.37
C ASP A 19 -0.49 -15.45 -14.85
N PHE A 20 -0.63 -14.46 -13.96
CA PHE A 20 0.47 -13.70 -13.37
C PHE A 20 1.03 -14.35 -12.10
N PHE A 21 0.31 -15.31 -11.51
CA PHE A 21 0.70 -15.95 -10.27
C PHE A 21 1.51 -17.22 -10.51
N GLU A 22 2.75 -17.24 -10.04
CA GLU A 22 3.62 -18.44 -10.09
C GLU A 22 3.45 -19.34 -8.86
N GLU A 23 2.89 -18.84 -7.76
CA GLU A 23 2.84 -19.51 -6.45
C GLU A 23 1.40 -19.82 -5.98
N GLU A 24 1.22 -21.00 -5.38
CA GLU A 24 -0.04 -21.41 -4.77
C GLU A 24 -0.42 -20.48 -3.59
N GLY A 25 -1.68 -20.04 -3.53
CA GLY A 25 -2.21 -19.18 -2.46
C GLY A 25 -2.22 -17.68 -2.76
N HIS A 26 -1.45 -17.21 -3.76
CA HIS A 26 -1.47 -15.78 -4.13
C HIS A 26 -2.82 -15.30 -4.66
N GLN A 27 -3.58 -16.18 -5.33
CA GLN A 27 -4.92 -15.86 -5.81
C GLN A 27 -5.88 -15.62 -4.64
N ASP A 28 -5.81 -16.41 -3.58
CA ASP A 28 -6.65 -16.25 -2.39
C ASP A 28 -6.34 -14.92 -1.70
N ILE A 29 -5.04 -14.60 -1.54
CA ILE A 29 -4.61 -13.32 -0.96
C ILE A 29 -5.06 -12.13 -1.84
N LEU A 30 -4.98 -12.25 -3.18
CA LEU A 30 -5.47 -11.21 -4.08
C LEU A 30 -6.97 -11.00 -3.90
N ASP A 31 -7.74 -12.07 -3.77
CA ASP A 31 -9.19 -11.99 -3.60
C ASP A 31 -9.56 -11.37 -2.25
N ASP A 32 -8.84 -11.70 -1.18
CA ASP A 32 -8.96 -11.02 0.12
C ASP A 32 -8.64 -9.52 0.01
N TYR A 33 -7.55 -9.15 -0.67
CA TYR A 33 -7.21 -7.73 -0.88
C TYR A 33 -8.26 -6.98 -1.70
N LYS A 34 -8.90 -7.61 -2.69
CA LYS A 34 -10.02 -7.00 -3.43
C LYS A 34 -11.18 -6.68 -2.50
N GLU A 35 -11.55 -7.60 -1.61
CA GLU A 35 -12.63 -7.38 -0.64
C GLU A 35 -12.29 -6.25 0.34
N TYR A 36 -11.07 -6.22 0.86
CA TYR A 36 -10.61 -5.14 1.75
C TYR A 36 -10.58 -3.77 1.05
N LEU A 37 -10.13 -3.72 -0.21
CA LEU A 37 -10.11 -2.50 -1.00
C LEU A 37 -11.52 -2.03 -1.39
N GLU A 38 -12.47 -2.95 -1.58
CA GLU A 38 -13.88 -2.60 -1.78
C GLU A 38 -14.46 -1.96 -0.52
N GLU A 39 -14.29 -2.57 0.65
CA GLU A 39 -14.76 -2.01 1.92
C GLU A 39 -14.14 -0.63 2.19
N PHE A 40 -12.85 -0.48 1.90
CA PHE A 40 -12.17 0.80 1.95
C PHE A 40 -12.77 1.81 0.97
N THR A 41 -13.05 1.41 -0.28
CA THR A 41 -13.68 2.26 -1.30
C THR A 41 -15.03 2.78 -0.82
N LEU A 42 -15.89 1.89 -0.31
CA LEU A 42 -17.21 2.24 0.21
C LEU A 42 -17.12 3.23 1.38
N GLU A 43 -16.11 3.11 2.25
CA GLU A 43 -15.89 4.07 3.33
C GLU A 43 -15.43 5.44 2.81
N LEU A 44 -14.54 5.47 1.81
CA LEU A 44 -14.07 6.73 1.22
C LEU A 44 -15.19 7.47 0.49
N GLU A 45 -16.08 6.76 -0.21
CA GLU A 45 -17.21 7.33 -0.96
C GLU A 45 -18.21 8.08 -0.08
N LYS A 46 -18.24 7.80 1.23
CA LYS A 46 -19.11 8.51 2.18
C LYS A 46 -18.75 9.99 2.35
N SER A 47 -17.51 10.39 2.08
CA SER A 47 -17.03 11.73 2.44
C SER A 47 -16.00 12.36 1.50
N LEU A 48 -15.40 11.60 0.57
CA LEU A 48 -14.33 12.09 -0.30
C LEU A 48 -14.77 12.24 -1.75
N LYS A 49 -14.04 13.08 -2.49
CA LYS A 49 -14.24 13.28 -3.92
C LYS A 49 -13.53 12.18 -4.73
N PRO A 50 -14.03 11.80 -5.92
CA PRO A 50 -13.46 10.73 -6.75
C PRO A 50 -11.94 10.80 -6.95
N LYS A 51 -11.39 11.99 -7.24
CA LYS A 51 -9.93 12.17 -7.41
C LYS A 51 -9.12 11.83 -6.16
N THR A 52 -9.68 12.07 -4.98
CA THR A 52 -9.01 11.75 -3.70
C THR A 52 -9.13 10.26 -3.39
N ILE A 53 -10.28 9.66 -3.72
CA ILE A 53 -10.51 8.22 -3.62
C ILE A 53 -9.52 7.46 -4.49
N ALA A 54 -9.44 7.79 -5.78
CA ALA A 54 -8.51 7.17 -6.73
C ALA A 54 -7.06 7.23 -6.25
N ARG A 55 -6.61 8.35 -5.67
CA ARG A 55 -5.25 8.48 -5.14
C ARG A 55 -5.01 7.62 -3.91
N HIS A 56 -5.97 7.54 -2.99
CA HIS A 56 -5.84 6.65 -1.83
C HIS A 56 -5.82 5.19 -2.25
N LEU A 57 -6.71 4.80 -3.16
CA LEU A 57 -6.75 3.44 -3.69
C LEU A 57 -5.46 3.08 -4.40
N PHE A 58 -4.98 3.92 -5.32
CA PHE A 58 -3.70 3.69 -5.99
C PHE A 58 -2.55 3.48 -4.99
N ASN A 59 -2.42 4.36 -3.99
CA ASN A 59 -1.32 4.23 -3.04
C ASN A 59 -1.42 2.98 -2.16
N VAL A 60 -2.63 2.60 -1.75
CA VAL A 60 -2.87 1.45 -0.86
C VAL A 60 -2.76 0.15 -1.65
N SER A 61 -3.40 0.03 -2.81
CA SER A 61 -3.31 -1.15 -3.66
C SER A 61 -1.88 -1.39 -4.14
N PHE A 62 -1.13 -0.33 -4.45
CA PHE A 62 0.27 -0.45 -4.82
C PHE A 62 1.15 -1.03 -3.70
N TYR A 63 0.83 -0.73 -2.43
CA TYR A 63 1.55 -1.34 -1.31
C TYR A 63 1.12 -2.80 -1.08
N LEU A 64 -0.19 -3.06 -1.06
CA LEU A 64 -0.72 -4.39 -0.73
C LEU A 64 -0.49 -5.40 -1.86
N ILE A 65 -0.71 -5.00 -3.10
CA ILE A 65 -0.71 -5.90 -4.24
C ILE A 65 0.70 -5.93 -4.86
N ASP A 66 1.17 -4.82 -5.44
CA ASP A 66 2.45 -4.80 -6.17
C ASP A 66 3.66 -5.12 -5.27
N TYR A 67 3.59 -4.75 -3.99
CA TYR A 67 4.64 -5.05 -3.03
C TYR A 67 4.30 -6.26 -2.15
N CYS A 68 3.32 -6.18 -1.23
CA CYS A 68 3.13 -7.25 -0.25
C CYS A 68 2.81 -8.59 -0.93
N LEU A 69 1.84 -8.63 -1.83
CA LEU A 69 1.52 -9.87 -2.54
C LEU A 69 2.63 -10.27 -3.53
N PHE A 70 2.93 -9.42 -4.52
CA PHE A 70 3.77 -9.83 -5.65
C PHE A 70 5.27 -9.85 -5.36
N TYR A 71 5.74 -9.01 -4.45
CA TYR A 71 7.16 -8.93 -4.13
C TYR A 71 7.54 -9.75 -2.91
N SER A 72 6.67 -9.82 -1.89
CA SER A 72 6.99 -10.51 -0.63
C SER A 72 6.10 -11.72 -0.28
N GLY A 73 4.98 -11.94 -0.98
CA GLY A 73 4.07 -13.07 -0.73
C GLY A 73 3.21 -12.92 0.54
N ASP A 74 3.00 -11.69 1.01
CA ASP A 74 2.38 -11.39 2.29
C ASP A 74 0.88 -11.04 2.19
N ASP A 75 0.13 -11.55 3.17
CA ASP A 75 -1.27 -11.23 3.43
C ASP A 75 -1.44 -9.95 4.29
N LEU A 76 -2.67 -9.69 4.73
CA LEU A 76 -2.99 -8.50 5.51
C LEU A 76 -2.18 -8.38 6.81
N GLU A 77 -1.91 -9.48 7.50
CA GLU A 77 -1.13 -9.47 8.74
C GLU A 77 0.35 -9.18 8.44
N GLY A 78 0.91 -9.86 7.42
CA GLY A 78 2.27 -9.59 6.95
C GLY A 78 2.47 -8.14 6.52
N SER A 79 1.46 -7.54 5.86
CA SER A 79 1.50 -6.14 5.40
C SER A 79 1.60 -5.10 6.53
N LEU A 80 1.34 -5.47 7.79
CA LEU A 80 1.46 -4.55 8.94
C LEU A 80 2.86 -4.56 9.56
N SER A 81 3.68 -5.56 9.21
CA SER A 81 4.96 -5.78 9.86
C SER A 81 5.93 -4.62 9.62
N LEU A 82 6.73 -4.30 10.64
CA LEU A 82 7.82 -3.32 10.52
C LEU A 82 8.76 -3.70 9.36
N GLY A 83 9.03 -5.00 9.17
CA GLY A 83 9.89 -5.48 8.09
C GLY A 83 9.40 -5.07 6.70
N ASN A 84 8.10 -5.27 6.43
CA ASN A 84 7.53 -4.91 5.14
C ASN A 84 7.37 -3.40 4.94
N LEU A 85 7.04 -2.67 6.00
CA LEU A 85 6.97 -1.20 5.92
C LEU A 85 8.36 -0.59 5.68
N ASP A 86 9.37 -1.06 6.40
CA ASP A 86 10.73 -0.55 6.30
C ASP A 86 11.39 -0.93 4.96
N ASP A 87 11.24 -2.17 4.48
CA ASP A 87 11.78 -2.53 3.16
C ASP A 87 11.02 -1.83 2.04
N PHE A 88 9.68 -1.69 2.12
CA PHE A 88 8.92 -0.92 1.13
C PHE A 88 9.39 0.52 1.04
N PHE A 89 9.32 1.29 2.14
CA PHE A 89 9.61 2.72 2.11
C PHE A 89 11.10 3.04 2.09
N GLY A 90 11.91 2.24 2.78
CA GLY A 90 13.34 2.43 2.95
C GLY A 90 14.17 1.93 1.78
N ARG A 91 13.63 1.03 0.94
CA ARG A 91 14.38 0.44 -0.18
C ARG A 91 13.55 0.26 -1.44
N TRP A 92 12.59 -0.66 -1.45
CA TRP A 92 11.92 -1.10 -2.68
C TRP A 92 11.31 0.08 -3.45
N TYR A 93 10.61 0.97 -2.75
CA TYR A 93 9.93 2.11 -3.36
C TYR A 93 10.91 3.12 -4.00
N GLN A 94 12.09 3.29 -3.42
CA GLN A 94 13.15 4.16 -3.96
C GLN A 94 13.69 3.62 -5.29
N TYR A 95 13.98 2.31 -5.34
CA TYR A 95 14.63 1.70 -6.51
C TYR A 95 13.65 1.29 -7.61
N LYS A 96 12.39 1.02 -7.29
CA LYS A 96 11.39 0.53 -8.25
C LYS A 96 10.46 1.63 -8.75
N CYS A 97 10.36 2.76 -8.05
CA CYS A 97 9.48 3.85 -8.43
C CYS A 97 10.29 5.14 -8.63
N MET A 98 10.82 5.34 -9.83
CA MET A 98 11.56 6.57 -10.20
C MET A 98 10.72 7.86 -10.08
N TRP A 99 9.39 7.74 -9.93
CA TRP A 99 8.46 8.84 -9.70
C TRP A 99 8.21 9.14 -8.21
N SER A 100 8.80 8.35 -7.30
CA SER A 100 8.61 8.50 -5.87
C SER A 100 9.31 9.74 -5.32
N THR A 101 8.69 10.37 -4.33
CA THR A 101 9.18 11.59 -3.68
C THR A 101 8.88 11.53 -2.19
N PRO A 102 9.50 12.37 -1.34
CA PRO A 102 9.13 12.47 0.07
C PRO A 102 7.63 12.77 0.26
N THR A 103 7.02 13.49 -0.69
CA THR A 103 5.59 13.77 -0.70
C THR A 103 4.77 12.52 -1.00
N SER A 104 5.19 11.67 -1.95
CA SER A 104 4.47 10.43 -2.26
C SER A 104 4.55 9.45 -1.10
N VAL A 105 5.70 9.32 -0.42
CA VAL A 105 5.85 8.55 0.83
C VAL A 105 4.79 8.96 1.86
N LYS A 106 4.70 10.27 2.16
CA LYS A 106 3.71 10.79 3.12
C LYS A 106 2.26 10.57 2.67
N GLN A 107 1.98 10.65 1.37
CA GLN A 107 0.65 10.39 0.82
C GLN A 107 0.29 8.90 0.89
N THR A 108 1.24 8.00 0.69
CA THR A 108 1.05 6.56 0.84
C THR A 108 0.78 6.20 2.30
N ILE A 109 1.61 6.69 3.23
CA ILE A 109 1.39 6.54 4.68
C ILE A 109 0.00 7.05 5.09
N ALA A 110 -0.44 8.21 4.58
CA ALA A 110 -1.77 8.73 4.88
C ALA A 110 -2.90 7.83 4.35
N GLY A 111 -2.70 7.19 3.20
CA GLY A 111 -3.59 6.15 2.67
C GLY A 111 -3.64 4.92 3.57
N LEU A 112 -2.49 4.34 3.89
CA LEU A 112 -2.37 3.15 4.74
C LEU A 112 -2.98 3.35 6.12
N LYS A 113 -2.70 4.50 6.78
CA LYS A 113 -3.31 4.82 8.08
C LYS A 113 -4.84 4.84 8.04
N LYS A 114 -5.42 5.29 6.92
CA LYS A 114 -6.87 5.30 6.75
C LYS A 114 -7.38 3.90 6.43
N PHE A 115 -6.71 3.17 5.55
CA PHE A 115 -7.03 1.79 5.19
C PHE A 115 -7.07 0.89 6.41
N TYR A 116 -5.98 0.79 7.18
CA TYR A 116 -5.94 -0.08 8.36
C TYR A 116 -6.91 0.37 9.46
N LYS A 117 -7.26 1.66 9.52
CA LYS A 117 -8.34 2.11 10.41
C LYS A 117 -9.71 1.56 10.00
N VAL A 118 -9.97 1.42 8.70
CA VAL A 118 -11.19 0.77 8.21
C VAL A 118 -11.14 -0.73 8.49
N MET A 119 -9.99 -1.37 8.25
CA MET A 119 -9.81 -2.80 8.54
C MET A 119 -10.05 -3.11 10.02
N LEU A 120 -9.56 -2.27 10.92
CA LEU A 120 -9.85 -2.37 12.36
C LEU A 120 -11.35 -2.19 12.65
N ALA A 121 -12.00 -1.21 12.04
CA ALA A 121 -13.43 -0.94 12.26
C ALA A 121 -14.33 -2.09 11.77
N HIS A 122 -13.88 -2.84 10.77
CA HIS A 122 -14.59 -3.97 10.20
C HIS A 122 -14.17 -5.32 10.81
N GLY A 123 -13.15 -5.33 11.67
CA GLY A 123 -12.71 -6.51 12.42
C GLY A 123 -11.75 -7.44 11.67
N HIS A 124 -11.12 -6.95 10.59
CA HIS A 124 -10.11 -7.71 9.84
C HIS A 124 -8.75 -7.73 10.54
N ILE A 125 -8.51 -6.77 11.43
CA ILE A 125 -7.32 -6.70 12.29
C ILE A 125 -7.76 -6.33 13.71
N ASP A 126 -6.95 -6.65 14.71
CA ASP A 126 -7.19 -6.26 16.09
C ASP A 126 -6.50 -4.92 16.46
N ASN A 127 -6.73 -4.48 17.71
CA ASN A 127 -6.14 -3.24 18.19
C ASN A 127 -4.63 -3.33 18.39
N GLU A 128 -4.09 -4.50 18.74
CA GLU A 128 -2.65 -4.67 18.98
C GLU A 128 -1.89 -4.46 17.67
N HIS A 129 -2.31 -5.15 16.60
CA HIS A 129 -1.76 -4.96 15.26
C HIS A 129 -1.89 -3.51 14.76
N TYR A 130 -3.04 -2.87 15.00
CA TYR A 130 -3.22 -1.48 14.57
C TYR A 130 -2.35 -0.50 15.36
N ASP A 131 -2.23 -0.67 16.67
CA ASP A 131 -1.42 0.19 17.53
C ASP A 131 0.07 0.06 17.19
N ASP A 132 0.56 -1.16 16.97
CA ASP A 132 1.93 -1.44 16.54
C ASP A 132 2.25 -0.80 15.17
N PHE A 133 1.33 -0.92 14.21
CA PHE A 133 1.44 -0.23 12.93
C PHE A 133 1.52 1.29 13.11
N ILE A 134 0.66 1.88 13.95
CA ILE A 134 0.65 3.32 14.20
C ILE A 134 1.93 3.79 14.87
N ASP A 135 2.47 3.02 15.80
CA ASP A 135 3.73 3.32 16.50
C ASP A 135 4.93 3.21 15.55
N THR A 136 4.97 2.19 14.70
CA THR A 136 5.94 2.07 13.60
C THR A 136 5.92 3.32 12.71
N ILE A 137 4.74 3.75 12.25
CA ILE A 137 4.63 4.97 11.45
C ILE A 137 5.10 6.22 12.22
N LYS A 138 4.86 6.33 13.53
CA LYS A 138 5.32 7.49 14.31
C LYS A 138 6.84 7.54 14.38
N GLU A 139 7.49 6.38 14.52
CA GLU A 139 8.94 6.26 14.68
C GLU A 139 9.67 6.51 13.35
N TYR A 140 9.24 5.88 12.24
CA TYR A 140 10.07 5.79 11.03
C TYR A 140 9.64 6.68 9.84
N LYS A 141 8.43 7.27 9.84
CA LYS A 141 7.91 8.02 8.67
C LYS A 141 8.82 9.15 8.17
N ASP A 142 9.52 9.81 9.10
CA ASP A 142 10.36 10.96 8.76
C ASP A 142 11.69 10.49 8.19
N ASP A 143 12.25 9.40 8.73
CA ASP A 143 13.44 8.73 8.21
C ASP A 143 13.21 8.21 6.79
N TRP A 144 12.08 7.56 6.53
CA TRP A 144 11.72 7.11 5.18
C TRP A 144 11.59 8.28 4.19
N ALA A 145 11.00 9.39 4.62
CA ALA A 145 10.88 10.58 3.78
C ALA A 145 12.23 11.25 3.52
N ILE A 146 13.14 11.25 4.51
CA ILE A 146 14.52 11.74 4.37
C ILE A 146 15.31 10.84 3.43
N ALA A 147 15.28 9.52 3.60
CA ALA A 147 15.96 8.56 2.75
C ALA A 147 15.53 8.71 1.28
N MET A 148 14.24 8.92 1.03
CA MET A 148 13.73 9.22 -0.31
C MET A 148 14.26 10.54 -0.88
N ALA A 149 14.42 11.58 -0.04
CA ALA A 149 14.99 12.86 -0.47
C ALA A 149 16.48 12.71 -0.82
N GLU A 150 17.23 11.97 -0.01
CA GLU A 150 18.65 11.69 -0.23
C GLU A 150 18.86 10.86 -1.49
N PHE A 151 18.01 9.85 -1.73
CA PHE A 151 18.04 9.03 -2.93
C PHE A 151 17.80 9.86 -4.20
N ASN A 152 16.82 10.76 -4.16
CA ASN A 152 16.47 11.63 -5.29
C ASN A 152 17.45 12.80 -5.52
N THR A 153 18.38 13.03 -4.59
CA THR A 153 19.39 14.08 -4.76
C THR A 153 20.47 13.56 -5.71
N PRO A 154 20.72 14.23 -6.86
CA PRO A 154 21.84 13.87 -7.72
C PRO A 154 23.11 13.87 -6.89
N LYS A 155 23.76 12.72 -6.81
CA LYS A 155 25.09 12.64 -6.23
C LYS A 155 26.01 13.22 -7.30
N ASP A 156 26.69 14.30 -6.94
CA ASP A 156 27.77 14.83 -7.75
C ASP A 156 28.90 13.78 -7.74
N ASP A 157 28.78 12.81 -8.65
CA ASP A 157 29.82 11.88 -9.00
C ASP A 157 30.85 12.68 -9.83
N PHE A 158 31.55 13.60 -9.16
CA PHE A 158 32.73 14.29 -9.65
C PHE A 158 33.84 13.26 -9.82
N TRP A 159 33.79 12.53 -10.92
CA TRP A 159 34.92 11.82 -11.46
C TRP A 159 35.61 12.76 -12.49
N TRP A 160 36.69 13.41 -12.04
CA TRP A 160 37.88 13.75 -12.84
C TRP A 160 38.15 12.85 -14.04
#